data_AF-A0A7R8H6Q1-F1
#
_entry.id   AF-A0A7R8H6Q1-F1
#
_cell.length_a   1.000
_cell.length_b   1.000
_cell.length_c   1.000
_cell.angle_alpha   90.00
_cell.angle_beta   90.00
_cell.angle_gamma   90.00
#
_symmetry.space_group_name_H-M   'P 1'
#
loop_
_entity.id
_entity.type
_entity.pdbx_description
1 polymer ?
#
loop_
_entity_poly.entity_id
_entity_poly.type
_entity_poly.pdbx_seq_one_letter_code
_entity_poly.pdbx_strand_id
1 'polypeptide(L)'
;MTQEYEGSVVIYTIEGCPHCKAAKSTLSEIEIPFKEILLNEYSSDLRKWLKDRTKKSSVPQIFFNEKYIGGNVELQELVKDENKWSELIKGIKENPTPIHGEMALYIPSPDSKIPLDIQEGLHEFSCEPDEYASLVEELKESGIMGSHKKGGLFSENVKHSVTGEQIMTWLKNAKGFSQDKGLKIGGELLSRKFMLKVNHEDDTNFEEDSHSLYRVQVGADTNFPLNGGEISTCVQRSAEIVAEER
;
A
#
# COMPACT_ATOMS: atom_id res chain seq x y z
N MET A 1 -9.66 -45.09 -3.54
CA MET A 1 -9.87 -44.78 -4.97
C MET A 1 -9.44 -43.33 -5.11
N THR A 2 -8.31 -43.07 -5.77
CA THR A 2 -7.91 -41.69 -6.09
C THR A 2 -8.92 -41.17 -7.11
N GLN A 3 -9.62 -40.10 -6.77
CA GLN A 3 -10.58 -39.47 -7.68
C GLN A 3 -9.77 -38.80 -8.80
N GLU A 4 -9.81 -39.38 -9.99
CA GLU A 4 -9.14 -38.83 -11.17
C GLU A 4 -9.97 -37.67 -11.73
N TYR A 5 -9.32 -36.52 -11.89
CA TYR A 5 -9.87 -35.34 -12.53
C TYR A 5 -9.04 -35.10 -13.79
N GLU A 6 -9.67 -35.07 -14.96
CA GLU A 6 -9.03 -34.70 -16.23
C GLU A 6 -8.74 -33.19 -16.26
N GLY A 7 -9.59 -32.40 -15.62
CA GLY A 7 -9.45 -30.96 -15.47
C GLY A 7 -8.63 -30.53 -14.24
N SER A 8 -8.45 -29.22 -14.11
CA SER A 8 -7.65 -28.60 -13.05
C SER A 8 -8.38 -27.44 -12.40
N VAL A 9 -8.11 -27.25 -11.11
CA VAL A 9 -8.57 -26.09 -10.34
C VAL A 9 -7.38 -25.21 -10.02
N VAL A 10 -7.50 -23.92 -10.30
CA VAL A 10 -6.46 -22.93 -10.06
C VAL A 10 -7.00 -21.81 -9.20
N ILE A 11 -6.27 -21.44 -8.15
CA ILE A 11 -6.59 -20.31 -7.29
C ILE A 11 -5.43 -19.31 -7.28
N TYR A 12 -5.75 -18.07 -7.62
CA TYR A 12 -4.81 -16.95 -7.55
C TYR A 12 -4.98 -16.21 -6.22
N THR A 13 -3.89 -16.07 -5.47
CA THR A 13 -3.89 -15.58 -4.09
C THR A 13 -2.79 -14.53 -3.86
N ILE A 14 -2.77 -13.95 -2.66
CA ILE A 14 -1.65 -13.17 -2.13
C ILE A 14 -1.32 -13.65 -0.72
N GLU A 15 -0.09 -13.41 -0.28
CA GLU A 15 0.33 -13.69 1.10
C GLU A 15 -0.52 -12.95 2.14
N GLY A 16 -0.75 -13.61 3.27
CA GLY A 16 -1.46 -13.02 4.43
C GLY A 16 -2.95 -12.77 4.22
N CYS A 17 -3.56 -13.10 3.07
CA CYS A 17 -4.97 -12.81 2.83
C CYS A 17 -5.91 -13.82 3.54
N PRO A 18 -6.79 -13.36 4.46
CA PRO A 18 -7.71 -14.25 5.18
C PRO A 18 -8.75 -14.89 4.25
N HIS A 19 -9.25 -14.17 3.24
CA HIS A 19 -10.20 -14.72 2.27
C HIS A 19 -9.58 -15.79 1.37
N CYS A 20 -8.31 -15.66 1.02
CA CYS A 20 -7.58 -16.70 0.28
C CYS A 20 -7.44 -17.97 1.14
N LYS A 21 -7.11 -17.82 2.43
CA LYS A 21 -7.02 -18.94 3.37
C LYS A 21 -8.36 -19.67 3.49
N ALA A 22 -9.47 -18.94 3.63
CA ALA A 22 -10.81 -19.51 3.70
C ALA A 22 -11.17 -20.30 2.44
N ALA A 23 -10.92 -19.74 1.25
CA ALA A 23 -11.21 -20.42 -0.02
C ALA A 23 -10.42 -21.72 -0.17
N LYS A 24 -9.13 -21.71 0.18
CA LYS A 24 -8.28 -22.92 0.18
C LYS A 24 -8.78 -23.98 1.16
N SER A 25 -9.26 -23.57 2.34
CA SER A 25 -9.88 -24.48 3.30
C SER A 25 -11.11 -25.15 2.70
N THR A 26 -12.00 -24.36 2.10
CA THR A 26 -13.21 -24.88 1.42
C THR A 26 -12.85 -25.88 0.32
N LEU A 27 -11.89 -25.58 -0.55
CA LEU A 27 -11.43 -26.53 -1.60
C LEU A 27 -10.83 -27.82 -1.02
N SER A 28 -10.13 -27.72 0.12
CA SER A 28 -9.55 -28.88 0.80
C SER A 28 -10.61 -29.73 1.49
N GLU A 29 -11.61 -29.10 2.12
CA GLU A 29 -12.74 -29.75 2.80
C GLU A 29 -13.60 -30.57 1.84
N ILE A 30 -13.76 -30.09 0.61
CA ILE A 30 -14.49 -30.80 -0.45
C ILE A 30 -13.58 -31.73 -1.27
N GLU A 31 -12.34 -31.96 -0.82
CA GLU A 31 -11.36 -32.90 -1.38
C GLU A 31 -11.02 -32.67 -2.87
N ILE A 32 -11.02 -31.40 -3.30
CA ILE A 32 -10.68 -31.02 -4.67
C ILE A 32 -9.21 -30.62 -4.75
N PRO A 33 -8.37 -31.30 -5.56
CA PRO A 33 -7.00 -30.87 -5.77
C PRO A 33 -6.96 -29.53 -6.52
N PHE A 34 -6.14 -28.59 -6.06
CA PHE A 34 -6.00 -27.28 -6.68
C PHE A 34 -4.54 -26.82 -6.74
N LYS A 35 -4.22 -25.98 -7.72
CA LYS A 35 -2.94 -25.27 -7.83
C LYS A 35 -3.08 -23.85 -7.31
N GLU A 36 -2.26 -23.48 -6.35
CA GLU A 36 -2.14 -22.09 -5.88
C GLU A 36 -1.10 -21.33 -6.71
N ILE A 37 -1.45 -20.10 -7.10
CA ILE A 37 -0.54 -19.15 -7.75
C ILE A 37 -0.53 -17.87 -6.92
N LEU A 38 0.60 -17.62 -6.24
CA LEU A 38 0.83 -16.44 -5.41
C LEU A 38 1.17 -15.23 -6.31
N LEU A 39 0.26 -14.28 -6.44
CA LEU A 39 0.41 -13.13 -7.34
C LEU A 39 1.51 -12.15 -6.94
N ASN A 40 2.06 -12.26 -5.73
CA ASN A 40 3.23 -11.50 -5.30
C ASN A 40 4.52 -12.09 -5.86
N GLU A 41 4.61 -13.39 -6.17
CA GLU A 41 5.85 -14.03 -6.64
C GLU A 41 6.12 -13.82 -8.15
N TYR A 42 5.23 -13.18 -8.91
CA TYR A 42 5.33 -13.07 -10.37
C TYR A 42 5.20 -11.60 -10.84
N SER A 43 5.57 -11.34 -12.10
CA SER A 43 5.46 -10.01 -12.71
C SER A 43 4.03 -9.46 -12.70
N SER A 44 3.90 -8.13 -12.82
CA SER A 44 2.61 -7.45 -12.92
C SER A 44 1.75 -7.92 -14.10
N ASP A 45 2.34 -8.56 -15.11
CA ASP A 45 1.64 -9.07 -16.29
C ASP A 45 0.61 -10.14 -15.94
N LEU A 46 0.90 -10.99 -14.96
CA LEU A 46 -0.06 -11.99 -14.48
C LEU A 46 -1.31 -11.31 -13.88
N ARG A 47 -1.12 -10.25 -13.09
CA ARG A 47 -2.23 -9.48 -12.51
C ARG A 47 -3.03 -8.75 -13.59
N LYS A 48 -2.34 -8.20 -14.60
CA LYS A 48 -2.97 -7.56 -15.75
C LYS A 48 -3.82 -8.55 -16.55
N TRP A 49 -3.26 -9.71 -16.88
CA TRP A 49 -3.96 -10.80 -17.56
C TRP A 49 -5.22 -11.23 -16.79
N LEU A 50 -5.12 -11.42 -15.46
CA LEU A 50 -6.27 -11.74 -14.61
C LEU A 50 -7.35 -10.66 -14.67
N LYS A 51 -6.96 -9.40 -14.48
CA LYS A 51 -7.89 -8.27 -14.54
C LYS A 51 -8.56 -8.16 -15.90
N ASP A 52 -7.83 -8.38 -16.99
CA ASP A 52 -8.37 -8.33 -18.33
C ASP A 52 -9.38 -9.47 -18.57
N ARG A 53 -9.11 -10.66 -18.01
CA ARG A 53 -9.96 -11.85 -18.12
C ARG A 53 -11.22 -11.78 -17.26
N THR A 54 -11.11 -11.33 -16.01
CA THR A 54 -12.21 -11.40 -15.02
C THR A 54 -12.88 -10.05 -14.76
N LYS A 55 -12.24 -8.96 -15.20
CA LYS A 55 -12.62 -7.57 -14.85
C LYS A 55 -12.60 -7.30 -13.34
N LYS A 56 -11.88 -8.13 -12.57
CA LYS A 56 -11.73 -8.01 -11.11
C LYS A 56 -10.24 -7.93 -10.74
N SER A 57 -9.94 -7.12 -9.74
CA SER A 57 -8.59 -6.99 -9.16
C SER A 57 -8.46 -7.64 -7.77
N SER A 58 -9.58 -8.02 -7.16
CA SER A 58 -9.62 -8.64 -5.84
C SER A 58 -9.12 -10.09 -5.89
N VAL A 59 -8.59 -10.57 -4.77
CA VAL A 59 -8.24 -11.98 -4.54
C VAL A 59 -9.08 -12.55 -3.39
N PRO A 60 -9.32 -13.87 -3.35
CA PRO A 60 -8.88 -14.88 -4.32
C PRO A 60 -9.63 -14.76 -5.66
N GLN A 61 -9.02 -15.27 -6.74
CA GLN A 61 -9.71 -15.52 -8.01
C GLN A 61 -9.57 -17.00 -8.36
N ILE A 62 -10.70 -17.68 -8.51
CA ILE A 62 -10.76 -19.14 -8.61
C ILE A 62 -11.28 -19.54 -9.98
N PHE A 63 -10.60 -20.50 -10.59
CA PHE A 63 -10.93 -21.06 -11.89
C PHE A 63 -11.02 -22.57 -11.82
N PHE A 64 -12.04 -23.10 -12.50
CA PHE A 64 -12.26 -24.53 -12.70
C PHE A 64 -12.13 -24.75 -14.21
N ASN A 65 -11.03 -25.35 -14.66
CA ASN A 65 -10.57 -25.24 -16.05
C ASN A 65 -10.55 -23.77 -16.51
N GLU A 66 -11.13 -23.44 -17.66
CA GLU A 66 -11.24 -22.07 -18.17
C GLU A 66 -12.36 -21.24 -17.50
N LYS A 67 -13.22 -21.89 -16.70
CA LYS A 67 -14.41 -21.25 -16.11
C LYS A 67 -14.03 -20.45 -14.87
N TYR A 68 -14.25 -19.15 -14.94
CA TYR A 68 -14.10 -18.26 -13.79
C TYR A 68 -15.25 -18.48 -12.81
N ILE A 69 -14.92 -18.79 -11.55
CA ILE A 69 -15.89 -19.01 -10.47
C ILE A 69 -16.15 -17.73 -9.69
N GLY A 70 -15.11 -16.94 -9.44
CA GLY A 70 -15.19 -15.77 -8.57
C GLY A 70 -14.16 -15.80 -7.45
N GLY A 71 -14.48 -15.13 -6.35
CA GLY A 71 -13.70 -15.15 -5.12
C GLY A 71 -14.26 -16.12 -4.09
N ASN A 72 -13.92 -15.88 -2.82
CA ASN A 72 -14.28 -16.78 -1.73
C ASN A 72 -15.80 -16.88 -1.53
N VAL A 73 -16.53 -15.76 -1.68
CA VAL A 73 -17.98 -15.73 -1.47
C VAL A 73 -18.67 -16.59 -2.53
N GLU A 74 -18.34 -16.37 -3.80
CA GLU A 74 -18.90 -17.10 -4.93
C GLU A 74 -18.59 -18.60 -4.85
N LEU A 75 -17.37 -18.97 -4.42
CA LEU A 75 -17.02 -20.38 -4.18
C LEU A 75 -17.93 -21.01 -3.10
N GLN A 76 -18.13 -20.33 -1.97
CA GLN A 76 -18.95 -20.86 -0.90
C GLN A 76 -20.43 -20.97 -1.28
N GLU A 77 -20.94 -20.02 -2.05
CA GLU A 77 -22.30 -20.08 -2.59
C GLU A 77 -22.46 -21.24 -3.58
N LEU A 78 -21.46 -21.46 -4.43
CA LEU A 78 -21.45 -22.54 -5.41
C LEU A 78 -21.45 -23.92 -4.75
N VAL A 79 -20.66 -24.12 -3.68
CA VAL A 79 -20.61 -25.39 -2.95
C VAL A 79 -21.93 -25.71 -2.24
N LYS A 80 -22.70 -24.68 -1.86
CA LYS A 80 -24.04 -24.86 -1.24
C LYS A 80 -25.12 -25.20 -2.26
N ASP A 81 -24.92 -24.89 -3.53
CA ASP A 81 -25.85 -25.20 -4.62
C ASP A 81 -25.51 -26.56 -5.24
N GLU A 82 -26.12 -27.63 -4.72
CA GLU A 82 -25.83 -29.02 -5.12
C GLU A 82 -25.93 -29.26 -6.64
N ASN A 83 -26.87 -28.59 -7.30
CA ASN A 83 -27.08 -28.75 -8.74
C ASN A 83 -25.92 -28.12 -9.52
N LYS A 84 -25.55 -26.88 -9.21
CA LYS A 84 -24.42 -26.22 -9.89
C LYS A 84 -23.09 -26.88 -9.56
N TRP A 85 -22.92 -27.33 -8.32
CA TRP A 85 -21.72 -28.03 -7.87
C TRP A 85 -21.53 -29.35 -8.63
N SER A 86 -22.58 -30.18 -8.69
CA SER A 86 -22.52 -31.47 -9.39
C SER A 86 -22.25 -31.33 -10.88
N GLU A 87 -22.87 -30.35 -11.54
CA GLU A 87 -22.60 -30.03 -12.95
C GLU A 87 -21.14 -29.62 -13.17
N LEU A 88 -20.61 -28.75 -12.32
CA LEU A 88 -19.24 -28.26 -12.42
C LEU A 88 -18.21 -29.38 -12.20
N ILE A 89 -18.42 -30.22 -11.18
CA ILE A 89 -17.53 -31.35 -10.89
C ILE A 89 -17.57 -32.38 -12.01
N LYS A 90 -18.75 -32.65 -12.59
CA LYS A 90 -18.86 -33.47 -13.79
C LYS A 90 -18.02 -32.87 -14.92
N GLY A 91 -18.10 -31.56 -15.12
CA GLY A 91 -17.30 -30.83 -16.10
C GLY A 91 -15.80 -31.04 -15.93
N ILE A 92 -15.27 -30.95 -14.71
CA ILE A 92 -13.83 -31.19 -14.44
C ILE A 92 -13.45 -32.65 -14.69
N LYS A 93 -14.31 -33.59 -14.29
CA LYS A 93 -14.02 -35.03 -14.46
C LYS A 93 -13.95 -35.43 -15.92
N GLU A 94 -14.83 -34.87 -16.75
CA GLU A 94 -15.00 -35.31 -18.14
C GLU A 94 -14.18 -34.49 -19.14
N ASN A 95 -13.78 -33.25 -18.79
CA ASN A 95 -13.13 -32.34 -19.73
C ASN A 95 -11.72 -31.96 -19.26
N PRO A 96 -10.67 -32.27 -20.04
CA PRO A 96 -9.32 -31.85 -19.73
C PRO A 96 -9.18 -30.34 -19.83
N THR A 97 -8.29 -29.76 -19.01
CA THR A 97 -8.01 -28.33 -19.08
C THR A 97 -7.40 -27.97 -20.43
N PRO A 98 -7.88 -26.93 -21.13
CA PRO A 98 -7.23 -26.43 -22.33
C PRO A 98 -5.79 -26.00 -22.03
N ILE A 99 -4.81 -26.71 -22.63
CA ILE A 99 -3.36 -26.46 -22.41
C ILE A 99 -2.84 -25.34 -23.34
N HIS A 100 -3.52 -25.11 -24.47
CA HIS A 100 -3.12 -24.12 -25.48
C HIS A 100 -4.34 -23.35 -26.02
N GLY A 101 -4.10 -22.12 -26.50
CA GLY A 101 -5.12 -21.25 -27.10
C GLY A 101 -5.70 -20.19 -26.15
N GLU A 102 -6.61 -19.36 -26.65
CA GLU A 102 -7.18 -18.19 -25.93
C GLU A 102 -7.98 -18.53 -24.66
N MET A 103 -8.30 -19.81 -24.47
CA MET A 103 -9.02 -20.32 -23.30
C MET A 103 -8.10 -20.90 -22.22
N ALA A 104 -6.81 -21.09 -22.53
CA ALA A 104 -5.85 -21.62 -21.57
C ALA A 104 -5.63 -20.63 -20.42
N LEU A 105 -5.64 -21.15 -19.18
CA LEU A 105 -5.25 -20.36 -18.02
C LEU A 105 -3.77 -20.03 -18.09
N TYR A 106 -3.40 -18.80 -17.74
CA TYR A 106 -2.01 -18.42 -17.62
C TYR A 106 -1.43 -18.94 -16.30
N ILE A 107 -0.79 -20.11 -16.38
CA ILE A 107 -0.10 -20.74 -15.26
C ILE A 107 1.40 -20.49 -15.46
N PRO A 108 2.02 -19.57 -14.69
CA PRO A 108 3.44 -19.25 -14.86
C PRO A 108 4.32 -20.46 -14.49
N SER A 109 5.47 -20.57 -15.15
CA SER A 109 6.50 -21.56 -14.81
C SER A 109 7.08 -21.25 -13.44
N PRO A 110 7.40 -22.24 -12.59
CA PRO A 110 8.13 -22.01 -11.34
C PRO A 110 9.41 -21.18 -11.52
N ASP A 111 10.11 -21.33 -12.65
CA ASP A 111 11.34 -20.58 -12.96
C ASP A 111 11.10 -19.10 -13.32
N SER A 112 9.84 -18.71 -13.54
CA SER A 112 9.45 -17.32 -13.79
C SER A 112 9.09 -16.54 -12.52
N LYS A 113 9.22 -17.17 -11.35
CA LYS A 113 9.12 -16.47 -10.07
C LYS A 113 10.21 -15.41 -10.00
N ILE A 114 9.84 -14.23 -9.49
CA ILE A 114 10.79 -13.16 -9.23
C ILE A 114 11.73 -13.66 -8.12
N PRO A 115 13.06 -13.63 -8.34
CA PRO A 115 14.03 -13.95 -7.29
C PRO A 115 13.80 -13.09 -6.04
N LEU A 116 13.92 -13.69 -4.86
CA LEU A 116 13.56 -13.06 -3.59
C LEU A 116 14.39 -11.78 -3.31
N ASP A 117 15.61 -11.71 -3.84
CA ASP A 117 16.51 -10.55 -3.81
C ASP A 117 16.03 -9.38 -4.68
N ILE A 118 15.27 -9.65 -5.75
CA ILE A 118 14.64 -8.61 -6.59
C ILE A 118 13.26 -8.21 -6.02
N GLN A 119 12.60 -9.12 -5.30
CA GLN A 119 11.31 -8.90 -4.65
C GLN A 119 11.36 -7.73 -3.63
N GLU A 120 12.48 -7.57 -2.93
CA GLU A 120 12.71 -6.46 -1.99
C GLU A 120 12.95 -5.11 -2.73
N GLY A 121 13.49 -5.14 -3.94
CA GLY A 121 13.76 -3.93 -4.75
C GLY A 121 12.57 -3.40 -5.55
N LEU A 122 11.59 -4.24 -5.90
CA LEU A 122 10.38 -3.84 -6.65
C LEU A 122 9.33 -3.09 -5.82
N HIS A 123 9.53 -3.03 -4.50
CA HIS A 123 8.71 -2.23 -3.58
C HIS A 123 9.32 -0.85 -3.27
N GLU A 124 10.34 -0.42 -4.01
CA GLU A 124 10.85 0.94 -3.90
C GLU A 124 9.95 1.89 -4.70
N PHE A 125 8.91 2.41 -4.05
CA PHE A 125 8.22 3.62 -4.50
C PHE A 125 9.24 4.78 -4.45
N SER A 126 10.08 4.89 -5.48
CA SER A 126 10.99 6.01 -5.64
C SER A 126 10.25 7.14 -6.37
N CYS A 127 9.59 7.99 -5.60
CA CYS A 127 9.13 9.29 -6.08
C CYS A 127 10.33 10.26 -6.17
N GLU A 128 10.20 11.35 -6.93
CA GLU A 128 11.12 12.47 -6.76
C GLU A 128 10.84 13.14 -5.40
N PRO A 129 11.85 13.33 -4.54
CA PRO A 129 11.67 13.96 -3.25
C PRO A 129 11.22 15.41 -3.44
N ASP A 130 10.34 15.89 -2.55
CA ASP A 130 9.93 17.29 -2.55
C ASP A 130 11.14 18.22 -2.35
N GLU A 131 11.09 19.42 -2.93
CA GLU A 131 12.16 20.42 -2.83
C GLU A 131 12.53 20.80 -1.38
N TYR A 132 11.59 20.62 -0.44
CA TYR A 132 11.81 20.86 0.99
C TYR A 132 12.17 19.59 1.78
N ALA A 133 12.14 18.40 1.18
CA ALA A 133 12.36 17.14 1.90
C ALA A 133 13.72 17.11 2.63
N SER A 134 14.81 17.43 1.93
CA SER A 134 16.14 17.49 2.53
C SER A 134 16.26 18.56 3.61
N LEU A 135 15.57 19.70 3.45
CA LEU A 135 15.56 20.75 4.47
C LEU A 135 14.91 20.26 5.77
N VAL A 136 13.84 19.48 5.66
CA VAL A 136 13.07 18.96 6.80
C VAL A 136 13.85 17.84 7.51
N GLU A 137 14.55 17.00 6.76
CA GLU A 137 15.49 16.02 7.33
C GLU A 137 16.58 16.69 8.14
N GLU A 138 17.24 17.71 7.59
CA GLU A 138 18.26 18.47 8.31
C GLU A 138 17.69 19.20 9.54
N LEU A 139 16.46 19.72 9.44
CA LEU A 139 15.76 20.33 10.57
C LEU A 139 15.51 19.30 11.68
N LYS A 140 15.11 18.07 11.32
CA LYS A 140 14.89 16.96 12.26
C LYS A 140 16.21 16.52 12.91
N GLU A 141 17.28 16.43 12.15
CA GLU A 141 18.61 16.00 12.62
C GLU A 141 19.35 17.08 13.42
N SER A 142 18.95 18.35 13.29
CA SER A 142 19.57 19.47 14.00
C SER A 142 19.49 19.39 15.53
N GLY A 143 18.63 18.51 16.06
CA GLY A 143 18.48 18.29 17.50
C GLY A 143 17.72 19.40 18.23
N ILE A 144 17.09 20.34 17.53
CA ILE A 144 16.32 21.43 18.15
C ILE A 144 14.95 20.97 18.69
N MET A 145 14.51 19.76 18.33
CA MET A 145 13.26 19.19 18.85
C MET A 145 13.43 18.79 20.31
N GLY A 146 12.56 19.33 21.16
CA GLY A 146 12.61 19.14 22.60
C GLY A 146 11.27 18.74 23.21
N SER A 147 11.16 18.94 24.52
CA SER A 147 9.90 18.89 25.25
C SER A 147 9.55 20.28 25.74
N HIS A 148 8.41 20.80 25.28
CA HIS A 148 7.97 22.15 25.61
C HIS A 148 6.70 22.10 26.47
N LYS A 149 6.63 22.96 27.49
CA LYS A 149 5.45 23.08 28.35
C LYS A 149 4.38 23.89 27.65
N LYS A 150 3.15 23.37 27.61
CA LYS A 150 1.99 24.12 27.17
C LYS A 150 1.63 25.20 28.18
N GLY A 151 1.44 26.43 27.72
CA GLY A 151 0.89 27.52 28.54
C GLY A 151 -0.63 27.35 28.70
N GLY A 152 -1.11 27.21 29.94
CA GLY A 152 -2.54 27.05 30.25
C GLY A 152 -2.80 26.43 31.63
N LEU A 153 -4.08 26.28 32.01
CA LEU A 153 -4.50 25.74 33.32
C LEU A 153 -4.03 24.29 33.58
N PHE A 154 -3.74 23.53 32.52
CA PHE A 154 -3.21 22.18 32.58
C PHE A 154 -1.82 22.16 31.93
N SER A 155 -0.77 22.02 32.76
CA SER A 155 0.63 21.98 32.31
C SER A 155 0.94 20.64 31.63
N GLU A 156 0.52 20.49 30.39
CA GLU A 156 0.84 19.33 29.55
C GLU A 156 2.20 19.53 28.85
N ASN A 157 3.07 18.52 28.90
CA ASN A 157 4.36 18.55 28.20
C ASN A 157 4.20 18.00 26.78
N VAL A 158 4.47 18.83 25.78
CA VAL A 158 4.47 18.42 24.37
C VAL A 158 5.88 17.94 23.99
N LYS A 159 6.06 16.62 23.94
CA LYS A 159 7.30 15.99 23.48
C LYS A 159 7.47 16.12 21.96
N HIS A 160 8.72 16.05 21.51
CA HIS A 160 9.12 16.11 20.09
C HIS A 160 8.53 17.34 19.38
N SER A 161 8.58 18.49 20.06
CA SER A 161 8.08 19.76 19.54
C SER A 161 9.21 20.77 19.41
N VAL A 162 8.99 21.79 18.59
CA VAL A 162 9.89 22.91 18.35
C VAL A 162 9.07 24.20 18.28
N THR A 163 9.60 25.33 18.75
CA THR A 163 8.92 26.63 18.64
C THR A 163 9.17 27.29 17.29
N GLY A 164 8.30 28.22 16.89
CA GLY A 164 8.52 29.04 15.70
C GLY A 164 9.83 29.82 15.74
N GLU A 165 10.15 30.41 16.90
CA GLU A 165 11.43 31.10 17.14
C GLU A 165 12.65 30.18 16.94
N GLN A 166 12.58 28.93 17.43
CA GLN A 166 13.66 27.96 17.26
C GLN A 166 13.86 27.58 15.79
N ILE A 167 12.77 27.37 15.04
CA ILE A 167 12.83 27.11 13.60
C ILE A 167 13.48 28.29 12.87
N MET A 168 13.06 29.52 13.15
CA MET A 168 13.60 30.72 12.51
C MET A 168 15.08 30.95 12.83
N THR A 169 15.46 30.73 14.09
CA THR A 169 16.86 30.77 14.54
C THR A 169 17.69 29.73 13.79
N TRP A 170 17.17 28.51 13.62
CA TRP A 170 17.84 27.46 12.87
C TRP A 170 17.96 27.81 11.37
N LEU A 171 16.89 28.25 10.71
CA LEU A 171 16.90 28.65 9.29
C LEU A 171 17.92 29.77 9.03
N LYS A 172 18.04 30.72 9.95
CA LYS A 172 19.04 31.78 9.87
C LYS A 172 20.47 31.24 10.03
N ASN A 173 20.73 30.45 11.08
CA ASN A 173 22.08 30.06 11.44
C ASN A 173 22.63 28.92 10.57
N ALA A 174 21.80 27.92 10.25
CA ALA A 174 22.20 26.75 9.47
C ALA A 174 22.13 27.01 7.95
N LYS A 175 21.14 27.80 7.48
CA LYS A 175 20.90 28.02 6.05
C LYS A 175 21.17 29.44 5.56
N GLY A 176 21.42 30.40 6.46
CA GLY A 176 21.67 31.79 6.09
C GLY A 176 20.44 32.50 5.53
N PHE A 177 19.23 32.03 5.83
CA PHE A 177 18.00 32.63 5.29
C PHE A 177 17.65 33.94 6.01
N SER A 178 17.14 34.92 5.26
CA SER A 178 16.57 36.14 5.81
C SER A 178 15.27 35.85 6.55
N GLN A 179 14.84 36.77 7.40
CA GLN A 179 13.59 36.63 8.17
C GLN A 179 12.37 36.41 7.26
N ASP A 180 12.19 37.24 6.23
CA ASP A 180 11.08 37.09 5.28
C ASP A 180 11.10 35.73 4.55
N LYS A 181 12.30 35.27 4.18
CA LYS A 181 12.47 33.95 3.54
C LYS A 181 12.15 32.81 4.50
N GLY A 182 12.56 32.94 5.76
CA GLY A 182 12.27 31.97 6.81
C GLY A 182 10.78 31.83 7.08
N LEU A 183 10.06 32.95 7.18
CA LEU A 183 8.60 32.97 7.34
C LEU A 183 7.89 32.28 6.17
N LYS A 184 8.31 32.58 4.94
CA LYS A 184 7.76 31.93 3.74
C LYS A 184 7.98 30.41 3.77
N ILE A 185 9.19 29.97 4.11
CA ILE A 185 9.52 28.54 4.23
C ILE A 185 8.68 27.88 5.33
N GLY A 186 8.55 28.50 6.50
CA GLY A 186 7.72 27.98 7.58
C GLY A 186 6.27 27.74 7.14
N GLY A 187 5.71 28.65 6.34
CA GLY A 187 4.38 28.49 5.74
C GLY A 187 4.30 27.34 4.72
N GLU A 188 5.29 27.21 3.83
CA GLU A 188 5.36 26.11 2.85
C GLU A 188 5.44 24.74 3.55
N LEU A 189 6.23 24.63 4.61
CA LEU A 189 6.36 23.41 5.39
C LEU A 189 5.05 23.01 6.08
N LEU A 190 4.25 23.97 6.54
CA LEU A 190 2.90 23.70 7.06
C LEU A 190 1.93 23.28 5.95
N SER A 191 1.91 24.03 4.84
CA SER A 191 1.01 23.78 3.71
C SER A 191 1.22 22.39 3.12
N ARG A 192 2.48 21.94 3.02
CA ARG A 192 2.88 20.63 2.50
C ARG A 192 2.92 19.53 3.57
N LYS A 193 2.48 19.80 4.79
CA LYS A 193 2.41 18.83 5.91
C LYS A 193 3.77 18.26 6.34
N PHE A 194 4.87 18.93 6.06
CA PHE A 194 6.16 18.64 6.68
C PHE A 194 6.22 19.07 8.14
N MET A 195 5.32 19.96 8.55
CA MET A 195 5.12 20.34 9.95
C MET A 195 3.62 20.44 10.27
N LEU A 196 3.26 20.16 11.52
CA LEU A 196 1.94 20.40 12.06
C LEU A 196 2.00 21.34 13.27
N LYS A 197 1.12 22.35 13.30
CA LYS A 197 0.94 23.21 14.46
C LYS A 197 0.20 22.47 15.56
N VAL A 198 0.67 22.55 16.80
CA VAL A 198 0.11 21.85 17.94
C VAL A 198 -1.09 22.65 18.50
N ASN A 199 -2.28 22.04 18.51
CA ASN A 199 -3.55 22.57 19.08
C ASN A 199 -4.26 23.71 18.32
N HIS A 200 -3.99 23.93 17.03
CA HIS A 200 -4.75 24.89 16.24
C HIS A 200 -5.45 24.20 15.06
N GLU A 201 -6.75 24.49 14.89
CA GLU A 201 -7.56 24.07 13.73
C GLU A 201 -7.15 24.83 12.44
N ASP A 202 -6.54 26.00 12.60
CA ASP A 202 -5.97 26.78 11.50
C ASP A 202 -4.47 26.46 11.39
N ASP A 203 -4.15 25.58 10.46
CA ASP A 203 -2.81 25.04 10.19
C ASP A 203 -2.09 25.80 9.07
N THR A 204 -2.64 26.94 8.62
CA THR A 204 -2.20 27.60 7.39
C THR A 204 -1.11 28.65 7.60
N ASN A 205 -0.97 29.20 8.81
CA ASN A 205 -0.04 30.30 9.08
C ASN A 205 1.07 29.93 10.08
N PHE A 206 2.31 30.14 9.64
CA PHE A 206 3.50 30.02 10.48
C PHE A 206 3.70 31.27 11.33
N GLU A 207 3.99 31.08 12.62
CA GLU A 207 4.17 32.14 13.60
C GLU A 207 5.58 32.06 14.18
N GLU A 208 6.37 33.13 13.99
CA GLU A 208 7.69 33.30 14.61
C GLU A 208 7.53 33.79 16.06
N ASP A 209 7.17 32.88 16.96
CA ASP A 209 7.08 33.19 18.39
C ASP A 209 7.55 32.01 19.28
N SER A 210 7.63 32.28 20.58
CA SER A 210 8.13 31.35 21.61
C SER A 210 7.07 30.39 22.16
N HIS A 211 5.81 30.48 21.71
CA HIS A 211 4.66 29.78 22.28
C HIS A 211 3.97 28.83 21.29
N SER A 212 4.02 29.15 20.01
CA SER A 212 3.57 28.34 18.89
C SER A 212 4.50 27.15 18.73
N LEU A 213 3.92 25.97 18.97
CA LEU A 213 4.62 24.70 18.93
C LEU A 213 4.29 23.97 17.62
N TYR A 214 5.33 23.42 17.02
CA TYR A 214 5.27 22.66 15.79
C TYR A 214 5.85 21.26 16.02
N ARG A 215 5.29 20.28 15.30
CA ARG A 215 5.85 18.93 15.17
C ARG A 215 6.32 18.74 13.74
N VAL A 216 7.59 18.38 13.57
CA VAL A 216 8.18 18.09 12.27
C VAL A 216 7.88 16.64 11.89
N GLN A 217 7.49 16.41 10.64
CA GLN A 217 7.13 15.09 10.10
C GLN A 217 8.05 14.74 8.93
N VAL A 218 8.63 13.54 8.94
CA VAL A 218 9.49 13.06 7.85
C VAL A 218 9.11 11.61 7.53
N GLY A 219 8.63 11.37 6.31
CA GLY A 219 8.42 10.03 5.75
C GLY A 219 7.53 9.12 6.59
N ALA A 220 7.56 7.81 6.32
CA ALA A 220 6.81 6.79 7.07
C ALA A 220 7.36 6.56 8.50
N ASP A 221 7.62 7.62 9.25
CA ASP A 221 7.91 7.57 10.68
C ASP A 221 6.71 6.89 11.40
N THR A 222 6.90 5.63 11.80
CA THR A 222 5.87 4.79 12.45
C THR A 222 5.43 5.28 13.84
N ASN A 223 5.98 6.40 14.31
CA ASN A 223 5.70 6.99 15.61
C ASN A 223 4.60 8.05 15.59
N PHE A 224 3.95 8.29 14.45
CA PHE A 224 2.84 9.24 14.35
C PHE A 224 1.47 8.55 14.44
N PRO A 225 0.50 9.14 15.16
CA PRO A 225 -0.85 8.59 15.27
C PRO A 225 -1.52 8.55 13.88
N LEU A 226 -2.25 7.47 13.59
CA LEU A 226 -2.94 7.19 12.32
C LEU A 226 -3.89 8.30 11.82
N ASN A 227 -4.19 9.28 12.68
CA ASN A 227 -5.07 10.41 12.39
C ASN A 227 -4.31 11.65 11.86
N GLY A 228 -2.99 11.55 11.63
CA GLY A 228 -2.13 12.67 11.22
C GLY A 228 -2.28 13.16 9.78
N GLY A 229 -3.12 12.49 8.97
CA GLY A 229 -3.22 12.74 7.53
C GLY A 229 -2.09 12.07 6.73
N GLU A 230 -2.28 12.00 5.41
CA GLU A 230 -1.26 11.49 4.48
C GLU A 230 -0.15 12.54 4.31
N ILE A 231 1.09 12.15 4.62
CA ILE A 231 2.27 12.99 4.46
C ILE A 231 2.97 12.64 3.15
N SER A 232 3.32 13.65 2.34
CA SER A 232 4.05 13.44 1.10
C SER A 232 5.46 14.01 1.20
N THR A 233 6.43 13.16 1.55
CA THR A 233 7.87 13.45 1.28
C THR A 233 8.19 13.50 -0.22
N CYS A 234 7.19 13.20 -1.03
CA CYS A 234 7.23 13.00 -2.46
C CYS A 234 6.40 14.07 -3.16
N VAL A 235 6.84 14.50 -4.34
CA VAL A 235 5.94 15.24 -5.25
C VAL A 235 4.89 14.27 -5.78
N GLN A 236 3.60 14.56 -5.56
CA GLN A 236 2.52 13.81 -6.20
C GLN A 236 2.56 14.06 -7.71
N ARG A 237 3.02 13.08 -8.49
CA ARG A 237 2.94 13.14 -9.95
C ARG A 237 1.48 13.08 -10.38
N SER A 238 1.11 13.87 -11.38
CA SER A 238 -0.26 13.86 -11.91
C SER A 238 -0.57 12.49 -12.54
N ALA A 239 -1.84 12.08 -12.47
CA ALA A 239 -2.29 10.82 -13.05
C ALA A 239 -1.98 10.72 -14.56
N GLU A 240 -1.85 11.86 -15.23
CA GLU A 240 -1.55 12.00 -16.65
C GLU A 240 -0.09 11.62 -16.97
N ILE A 241 0.88 12.11 -16.16
CA ILE A 241 2.30 11.77 -16.31
C ILE A 241 2.54 10.28 -16.03
N VAL A 242 1.85 9.73 -15.03
CA VAL A 242 1.96 8.30 -14.66
C VAL A 242 1.34 7.37 -15.72
N ALA A 243 0.42 7.88 -16.54
CA ALA A 243 -0.19 7.12 -17.62
C ALA A 243 0.68 7.07 -18.88
N GLU A 244 1.61 8.02 -19.05
CA GLU A 244 2.44 8.17 -20.24
C GLU A 244 3.74 7.34 -20.18
N GLU A 245 4.18 6.95 -18.98
CA GLU A 245 5.36 6.09 -18.75
C GLU A 245 5.04 4.58 -18.66
N ARG A 246 3.82 4.14 -19.02
CA ARG A 246 3.35 2.73 -18.91
C ARG A 246 3.09 2.01 -20.22
#